data_AF-A0A9P6S200-F1
#
_entry.id   AF-A0A9P6S200-F1
#
_cell.length_a   1.000
_cell.length_b   1.000
_cell.length_c   1.000
_cell.angle_alpha   90.00
_cell.angle_beta   90.00
_cell.angle_gamma   90.00
#
_symmetry.space_group_name_H-M   'P 1'
#
loop_
_entity.id
_entity.type
_entity.pdbx_description
1 polymer ?
#
loop_
_entity_poly.entity_id
_entity_poly.type
_entity_poly.pdbx_seq_one_letter_code
_entity_poly.pdbx_strand_id
1 'polypeptide(L)'
;MITTTSRWAAVALVLCSVLSAVSAVPVSPERAAAAAPPGTAAPNCPHMCRGVAPVNSTMYFCRDARLGPKKLPKLFPLNDITEPYDRLGGLCAAEFLAKWTVNGSYTYPESNGFVMSTSNLPIKGDATLLAGTYLDRFGSEYGSFLSPAEAPYPQRAIPPSNLITPKDQPYPFNYRVYKVVKPFVVEAGPIAPYFGQPGAGTQYHTYSNIMTLIKDGFLERVDLKHT
;
A
#
# COMPACT_ATOMS: atom_id res chain seq x y z
N MET A 1 -60.75 41.78 63.39
CA MET A 1 -61.14 42.07 61.98
C MET A 1 -59.93 41.73 61.12
N ILE A 2 -60.04 40.69 60.28
CA ILE A 2 -60.04 40.78 58.80
C ILE A 2 -58.70 41.32 58.26
N THR A 3 -57.89 40.72 57.39
CA THR A 3 -57.77 39.45 56.62
C THR A 3 -56.43 39.61 55.83
N THR A 4 -55.78 38.51 55.41
CA THR A 4 -55.10 38.24 54.10
C THR A 4 -54.35 39.37 53.33
N THR A 5 -53.24 39.22 52.59
CA THR A 5 -52.58 38.12 51.86
C THR A 5 -51.36 38.71 51.09
N SER A 6 -50.29 37.91 50.96
CA SER A 6 -49.48 37.62 49.74
C SER A 6 -49.49 38.59 48.54
N ARG A 7 -48.27 38.93 48.04
CA ARG A 7 -47.84 38.92 46.60
C ARG A 7 -46.36 39.33 46.48
N TRP A 8 -45.43 38.38 46.38
CA TRP A 8 -44.73 37.97 45.14
C TRP A 8 -44.19 39.14 44.30
N ALA A 9 -42.89 39.46 44.46
CA ALA A 9 -42.15 40.32 43.54
C ALA A 9 -41.59 39.47 42.40
N ALA A 10 -42.03 39.77 41.17
CA ALA A 10 -41.56 39.13 39.96
C ALA A 10 -40.31 39.83 39.41
N VAL A 11 -39.44 39.01 38.84
CA VAL A 11 -38.13 39.29 38.23
C VAL A 11 -38.26 40.02 36.90
N ALA A 12 -37.30 40.88 36.56
CA ALA A 12 -36.98 41.23 35.17
C ALA A 12 -35.45 41.32 35.00
N LEU A 13 -34.83 40.18 34.69
CA LEU A 13 -33.43 40.08 34.28
C LEU A 13 -33.43 40.01 32.75
N VAL A 14 -32.90 41.05 32.11
CA VAL A 14 -32.77 41.13 30.65
C VAL A 14 -31.67 40.16 30.21
N LEU A 15 -32.06 39.01 29.66
CA LEU A 15 -31.17 38.10 28.96
C LEU A 15 -31.01 38.59 27.52
N CYS A 16 -29.84 39.17 27.23
CA CYS A 16 -29.42 39.49 25.87
C CYS A 16 -28.85 38.21 25.23
N SER A 17 -29.72 37.39 24.65
CA SER A 17 -29.33 36.21 23.87
C SER A 17 -28.97 36.62 22.44
N VAL A 18 -27.67 36.69 22.15
CA VAL A 18 -27.16 36.83 20.78
C VAL A 18 -27.21 35.44 20.14
N LEU A 19 -28.28 35.13 19.40
CA LEU A 19 -28.33 33.97 18.52
C LEU A 19 -27.56 34.30 17.24
N SER A 20 -26.29 33.87 17.17
CA SER A 20 -25.57 33.81 15.90
C SER A 20 -26.08 32.59 15.12
N ALA A 21 -26.91 32.83 14.11
CA ALA A 21 -27.31 31.81 13.15
C ALA A 21 -26.10 31.40 12.30
N VAL A 22 -25.45 30.29 12.64
CA VAL A 22 -24.46 29.65 11.77
C VAL A 22 -25.24 28.94 10.66
N SER A 23 -25.26 29.54 9.47
CA SER A 23 -25.79 28.87 8.28
C SER A 23 -24.85 27.72 7.92
N ALA A 24 -25.27 26.48 8.15
CA ALA A 24 -24.58 25.30 7.69
C ALA A 24 -24.71 25.24 6.16
N VAL A 25 -23.65 25.61 5.45
CA VAL A 25 -23.54 25.34 4.01
C VAL A 25 -23.28 23.83 3.85
N PRO A 26 -24.12 23.08 3.12
CA PRO A 26 -23.85 21.68 2.86
C PRO A 26 -22.68 21.60 1.88
N VAL A 27 -21.48 21.27 2.39
CA VAL A 27 -20.36 20.86 1.55
C VAL A 27 -20.71 19.47 1.02
N SER A 28 -21.18 19.44 -0.23
CA SER A 28 -21.29 18.18 -0.97
C SER A 28 -19.89 17.58 -1.08
N PRO A 29 -19.71 16.26 -0.88
CA PRO A 29 -18.45 15.62 -1.18
C PRO A 29 -18.35 15.57 -2.71
N GLU A 30 -17.79 16.62 -3.30
CA GLU A 30 -17.30 16.53 -4.66
C GLU A 30 -16.17 15.52 -4.61
N ARG A 31 -16.50 14.31 -5.03
CA ARG A 31 -15.57 13.23 -5.26
C ARG A 31 -14.54 13.80 -6.22
N ALA A 32 -13.41 14.25 -5.69
CA ALA A 32 -12.23 14.51 -6.47
C ALA A 32 -11.91 13.18 -7.15
N ALA A 33 -12.41 13.01 -8.36
CA ALA A 33 -11.97 11.97 -9.25
C ALA A 33 -10.48 12.25 -9.41
N ALA A 34 -9.66 11.45 -8.71
CA ALA A 34 -8.26 11.35 -9.05
C ALA A 34 -8.23 11.15 -10.56
N ALA A 35 -7.65 12.10 -11.28
CA ALA A 35 -7.43 11.96 -12.71
C ALA A 35 -6.73 10.62 -12.87
N ALA A 36 -7.41 9.68 -13.55
CA ALA A 36 -6.76 8.45 -13.96
C ALA A 36 -5.45 8.85 -14.66
N PRO A 37 -4.33 8.17 -14.38
CA PRO A 37 -3.11 8.42 -15.12
C PRO A 37 -3.46 8.32 -16.61
N PRO A 38 -2.92 9.20 -17.48
CA PRO A 38 -3.24 9.19 -18.90
C PRO A 38 -3.09 7.76 -19.37
N GLY A 39 -4.19 7.19 -19.88
CA GLY A 39 -4.29 5.80 -20.26
C GLY A 39 -3.04 5.42 -21.02
N THR A 40 -2.28 4.49 -20.45
CA THR A 40 -1.09 3.95 -21.07
C THR A 40 -1.52 3.42 -22.43
N ALA A 41 -1.14 4.12 -23.50
CA ALA A 41 -1.19 3.54 -24.82
C ALA A 41 -0.51 2.18 -24.70
N ALA A 42 -1.22 1.11 -25.06
CA ALA A 42 -0.69 -0.24 -24.94
C ALA A 42 0.71 -0.25 -25.58
N PRO A 43 1.74 -0.78 -24.90
CA PRO A 43 3.09 -0.81 -25.42
C PRO A 43 3.05 -1.26 -26.88
N ASN A 44 3.61 -0.49 -27.82
CA ASN A 44 3.76 -0.94 -29.19
C ASN A 44 4.88 -2.00 -29.24
N CYS A 45 4.60 -3.18 -28.70
CA CYS A 45 5.51 -4.29 -28.50
C CYS A 45 4.99 -5.52 -29.25
N PRO A 46 5.05 -5.53 -30.61
CA PRO A 46 4.61 -6.69 -31.40
C PRO A 46 5.35 -7.98 -31.02
N HIS A 47 6.54 -7.85 -30.42
CA HIS A 47 7.32 -8.96 -29.87
C HIS A 47 7.77 -8.68 -28.43
N MET A 48 6.86 -8.83 -27.48
CA MET A 48 7.06 -8.53 -26.06
C MET A 48 8.37 -9.08 -25.44
N CYS A 49 8.81 -10.27 -25.85
CA CYS A 49 10.00 -10.94 -25.29
C CYS A 49 11.29 -10.78 -26.12
N ARG A 50 11.26 -10.02 -27.23
CA ARG A 50 12.45 -9.82 -28.07
C ARG A 50 13.53 -9.07 -27.27
N GLY A 51 14.77 -9.54 -27.33
CA GLY A 51 15.90 -8.93 -26.64
C GLY A 51 16.10 -9.37 -25.17
N VAL A 52 15.21 -10.21 -24.63
CA VAL A 52 15.43 -10.86 -23.33
C VAL A 52 16.25 -12.11 -23.55
N ALA A 53 17.43 -12.19 -22.92
CA ALA A 53 18.24 -13.40 -22.93
C ALA A 53 17.46 -14.54 -22.23
N PRO A 54 17.07 -15.60 -22.96
CA PRO A 54 16.24 -16.64 -22.36
C PRO A 54 17.07 -17.44 -21.36
N VAL A 55 16.56 -17.63 -20.14
CA VAL A 55 17.02 -18.73 -19.29
C VAL A 55 16.16 -19.96 -19.54
N ASN A 56 16.68 -21.16 -19.25
CA ASN A 56 15.96 -22.41 -19.47
C ASN A 56 14.88 -22.64 -18.39
N SER A 57 13.88 -21.76 -18.32
CA SER A 57 12.72 -21.87 -17.44
C SER A 57 11.45 -21.39 -18.13
N THR A 58 10.43 -22.25 -18.16
CA THR A 58 9.10 -21.92 -18.68
C THR A 58 8.17 -21.32 -17.63
N MET A 59 8.64 -21.22 -16.37
CA MET A 59 7.85 -20.74 -15.23
C MET A 59 7.72 -19.21 -15.19
N TYR A 60 8.60 -18.50 -15.90
CA TYR A 60 8.69 -17.04 -15.83
C TYR A 60 8.23 -16.37 -17.12
N PHE A 61 7.75 -15.14 -16.99
CA PHE A 61 7.40 -14.33 -18.15
C PHE A 61 8.64 -14.01 -18.98
N CYS A 62 8.53 -14.15 -20.30
CA CYS A 62 9.67 -14.13 -21.23
C CYS A 62 10.85 -15.01 -20.81
N ARG A 63 10.60 -16.08 -20.02
CA ARG A 63 11.60 -17.00 -19.51
C ARG A 63 12.72 -16.31 -18.72
N ASP A 64 12.43 -15.23 -18.00
CA ASP A 64 13.38 -14.54 -17.12
C ASP A 64 12.74 -14.29 -15.75
N ALA A 65 13.38 -14.76 -14.67
CA ALA A 65 12.84 -14.68 -13.32
C ALA A 65 12.64 -13.24 -12.83
N ARG A 66 13.43 -12.29 -13.33
CA ARG A 66 13.28 -10.88 -12.97
C ARG A 66 11.89 -10.39 -13.35
N LEU A 67 11.42 -10.80 -14.53
CA LEU A 67 10.10 -10.45 -15.06
C LEU A 67 8.94 -11.17 -14.37
N GLY A 68 9.17 -11.95 -13.31
CA GLY A 68 8.11 -12.55 -12.49
C GLY A 68 7.48 -13.81 -13.09
N PRO A 69 6.45 -14.38 -12.43
CA PRO A 69 5.84 -15.63 -12.85
C PRO A 69 5.12 -15.48 -14.19
N LYS A 70 5.09 -16.55 -15.00
CA LYS A 70 4.42 -16.56 -16.31
C LYS A 70 2.93 -16.24 -16.21
N LYS A 71 2.29 -16.62 -15.10
CA LYS A 71 0.87 -16.36 -14.81
C LYS A 71 0.77 -15.51 -13.55
N LEU A 72 -0.15 -14.55 -13.55
CA LEU A 72 -0.53 -13.79 -12.36
C LEU A 72 -1.65 -14.53 -11.59
N PRO A 73 -1.91 -14.17 -10.33
CA PRO A 73 -3.04 -14.71 -9.56
C PRO A 73 -4.37 -14.52 -10.30
N LYS A 74 -5.29 -15.47 -10.12
CA LYS A 74 -6.63 -15.45 -10.73
C LYS A 74 -7.77 -15.70 -9.74
N LEU A 75 -7.43 -15.94 -8.47
CA LEU A 75 -8.38 -16.26 -7.42
C LEU A 75 -8.31 -15.18 -6.34
N PHE A 76 -9.46 -14.93 -5.72
CA PHE A 76 -9.61 -14.04 -4.58
C PHE A 76 -8.74 -14.48 -3.39
N PRO A 77 -8.13 -13.55 -2.64
CA PRO A 77 -8.13 -12.08 -2.81
C PRO A 77 -7.05 -11.55 -3.78
N LEU A 78 -6.13 -12.41 -4.22
CA LEU A 78 -4.94 -11.96 -4.95
C LEU A 78 -5.21 -11.44 -6.37
N ASN A 79 -6.30 -11.87 -7.01
CA ASN A 79 -6.69 -11.33 -8.32
C ASN A 79 -7.02 -9.84 -8.20
N ASP A 80 -7.73 -9.40 -7.16
CA ASP A 80 -8.13 -7.99 -7.01
C ASP A 80 -6.90 -7.10 -6.72
N ILE A 81 -5.96 -7.61 -5.92
CA ILE A 81 -4.68 -6.92 -5.64
C ILE A 81 -3.85 -6.73 -6.93
N THR A 82 -3.92 -7.68 -7.87
CA THR A 82 -3.09 -7.69 -9.08
C THR A 82 -3.82 -7.31 -10.36
N GLU A 83 -5.14 -7.11 -10.33
CA GLU A 83 -5.95 -6.68 -11.47
C GLU A 83 -5.44 -5.36 -12.09
N PRO A 84 -5.13 -4.30 -11.30
CA PRO A 84 -4.66 -3.04 -11.88
C PRO A 84 -3.19 -3.07 -12.33
N TYR A 85 -2.51 -4.21 -12.25
CA TYR A 85 -1.07 -4.31 -12.48
C TYR A 85 -0.69 -4.47 -13.96
N ASP A 86 -0.25 -3.38 -14.58
CA ASP A 86 0.59 -3.46 -15.78
C ASP A 86 2.01 -3.86 -15.38
N ARG A 87 2.33 -5.14 -15.57
CA ARG A 87 3.63 -5.74 -15.20
C ARG A 87 4.84 -4.90 -15.59
N LEU A 88 4.82 -4.30 -16.77
CA LEU A 88 5.97 -3.61 -17.35
C LEU A 88 5.76 -2.10 -17.47
N GLY A 89 4.64 -1.57 -16.99
CA GLY A 89 4.33 -0.14 -16.99
C GLY A 89 4.45 0.49 -18.37
N GLY A 90 3.90 -0.16 -19.40
CA GLY A 90 3.94 0.31 -20.78
C GLY A 90 5.21 0.00 -21.58
N LEU A 91 6.19 -0.74 -21.01
CA LEU A 91 7.46 -1.07 -21.69
C LEU A 91 7.46 -2.48 -22.28
N CYS A 92 8.32 -2.73 -23.29
CA CYS A 92 8.67 -4.10 -23.67
C CYS A 92 9.60 -4.74 -22.61
N ALA A 93 9.70 -6.07 -22.58
CA ALA A 93 10.42 -6.77 -21.52
C ALA A 93 11.93 -6.43 -21.47
N ALA A 94 12.59 -6.31 -22.63
CA ALA A 94 14.01 -5.96 -22.68
C ALA A 94 14.26 -4.51 -22.21
N GLU A 95 13.37 -3.57 -22.57
CA GLU A 95 13.44 -2.17 -22.15
C GLU A 95 13.23 -2.02 -20.63
N PHE A 96 12.26 -2.77 -20.09
CA PHE A 96 12.02 -2.83 -18.65
C PHE A 96 13.28 -3.30 -17.90
N LEU A 97 13.91 -4.37 -18.35
CA LEU A 97 15.14 -4.87 -17.73
C LEU A 97 16.30 -3.90 -17.89
N ALA A 98 16.46 -3.28 -19.06
CA ALA A 98 17.51 -2.27 -19.29
C ALA A 98 17.32 -1.04 -18.38
N LYS A 99 16.07 -0.64 -18.12
CA LYS A 99 15.75 0.52 -17.27
C LYS A 99 15.98 0.26 -15.78
N TRP A 100 15.62 -0.92 -15.30
CA TRP A 100 15.52 -1.20 -13.87
C TRP A 100 16.58 -2.16 -13.32
N THR A 101 17.47 -2.67 -14.17
CA THR A 101 18.52 -3.60 -13.71
C THR A 101 19.92 -3.15 -14.10
N VAL A 102 20.88 -3.43 -13.23
CA VAL A 102 22.31 -3.26 -13.45
C VAL A 102 23.00 -4.56 -13.07
N ASN A 103 23.89 -5.08 -13.92
CA ASN A 103 24.59 -6.35 -13.71
C ASN A 103 23.65 -7.52 -13.34
N GLY A 104 22.49 -7.57 -13.98
CA GLY A 104 21.50 -8.64 -13.75
C GLY A 104 20.64 -8.50 -12.50
N SER A 105 20.83 -7.46 -11.69
CA SER A 105 20.08 -7.23 -10.44
C SER A 105 19.23 -5.97 -10.53
N TYR A 106 18.07 -5.96 -9.89
CA TYR A 106 17.24 -4.76 -9.78
C TYR A 106 17.98 -3.66 -9.02
N THR A 107 17.93 -2.44 -9.55
CA THR A 107 18.23 -1.23 -8.79
C THR A 107 16.98 -0.81 -8.05
N TYR A 108 17.12 -0.33 -6.81
CA TYR A 108 16.00 0.11 -5.98
C TYR A 108 16.06 1.63 -5.79
N PRO A 109 14.92 2.28 -5.48
CA PRO A 109 14.91 3.71 -5.22
C PRO A 109 15.76 4.05 -3.99
N GLU A 110 16.28 5.27 -3.97
CA GLU A 110 16.90 5.84 -2.78
C GLU A 110 15.91 5.96 -1.62
N SER A 111 16.41 6.29 -0.42
CA SER A 111 15.58 6.59 0.76
C SER A 111 14.56 5.50 1.09
N ASN A 112 14.91 4.23 0.88
CA ASN A 112 14.02 3.08 1.11
C ASN A 112 12.69 3.14 0.32
N GLY A 113 12.64 3.88 -0.79
CA GLY A 113 11.44 4.01 -1.61
C GLY A 113 10.35 4.91 -1.05
N PHE A 114 10.62 5.73 -0.03
CA PHE A 114 9.71 6.80 0.37
C PHE A 114 9.69 7.93 -0.67
N VAL A 115 8.54 8.58 -0.86
CA VAL A 115 8.44 9.79 -1.70
C VAL A 115 9.36 10.88 -1.14
N MET A 116 10.11 11.55 -2.01
CA MET A 116 10.95 12.69 -1.64
C MET A 116 10.14 14.00 -1.68
N SER A 117 10.28 14.82 -0.65
CA SER A 117 9.73 16.18 -0.60
C SER A 117 10.51 17.14 -1.50
N THR A 118 9.97 18.35 -1.70
CA THR A 118 10.64 19.45 -2.43
C THR A 118 11.96 19.89 -1.80
N SER A 119 12.20 19.57 -0.53
CA SER A 119 13.45 19.84 0.19
C SER A 119 14.42 18.65 0.17
N ASN A 120 14.18 17.65 -0.68
CA ASN A 120 14.99 16.44 -0.81
C ASN A 120 15.10 15.63 0.49
N LEU A 121 14.03 15.61 1.28
CA LEU A 121 13.89 14.74 2.45
C LEU A 121 12.81 13.69 2.20
N PRO A 122 12.98 12.42 2.63
CA PRO A 122 11.93 11.43 2.51
C PRO A 122 10.73 11.81 3.36
N ILE A 123 9.54 11.70 2.77
CA ILE A 123 8.26 11.86 3.46
C ILE A 123 7.99 10.56 4.21
N LYS A 124 8.40 10.51 5.47
CA LYS A 124 8.14 9.43 6.40
C LYS A 124 8.04 9.97 7.83
N GLY A 125 7.42 9.20 8.71
CA GLY A 125 7.41 9.48 10.14
C GLY A 125 7.19 8.22 10.95
N ASP A 126 7.55 8.27 12.22
CA ASP A 126 7.29 7.17 13.14
C ASP A 126 5.78 7.04 13.37
N ALA A 127 5.27 5.83 13.20
CA ALA A 127 3.88 5.50 13.46
C ALA A 127 3.79 4.23 14.31
N THR A 128 2.85 4.20 15.25
CA THR A 128 2.56 2.99 16.03
C THR A 128 1.48 2.19 15.33
N LEU A 129 1.81 0.97 14.90
CA LEU A 129 0.81 0.02 14.42
C LEU A 129 0.11 -0.59 15.63
N LEU A 130 -1.22 -0.48 15.70
CA LEU A 130 -2.01 -0.94 16.85
C LEU A 130 -2.38 -2.43 16.69
N ALA A 131 -2.58 -3.10 17.82
CA ALA A 131 -3.08 -4.48 17.83
C ALA A 131 -4.40 -4.58 17.05
N GLY A 132 -4.54 -5.64 16.25
CA GLY A 132 -5.67 -5.85 15.35
C GLY A 132 -5.47 -5.29 13.93
N THR A 133 -4.43 -4.49 13.68
CA THR A 133 -4.11 -4.00 12.32
C THR A 133 -3.68 -5.16 11.43
N TYR A 134 -4.25 -5.26 10.22
CA TYR A 134 -3.84 -6.24 9.21
C TYR A 134 -2.85 -5.62 8.21
N LEU A 135 -1.80 -6.37 7.94
CA LEU A 135 -0.68 -5.98 7.08
C LEU A 135 -0.40 -7.13 6.12
N ASP A 136 0.16 -6.83 4.96
CA ASP A 136 0.59 -7.89 4.03
C ASP A 136 1.91 -7.58 3.34
N ARG A 137 2.46 -8.59 2.67
CA ARG A 137 3.74 -8.53 1.97
C ARG A 137 3.80 -9.52 0.82
N PHE A 138 4.40 -9.08 -0.28
CA PHE A 138 4.94 -9.94 -1.33
C PHE A 138 6.46 -10.10 -1.13
N GLY A 139 6.89 -11.18 -0.50
CA GLY A 139 8.29 -11.37 -0.16
C GLY A 139 8.55 -12.31 1.01
N SER A 140 9.83 -12.66 1.17
CA SER A 140 10.31 -13.39 2.34
C SER A 140 10.21 -12.56 3.62
N GLU A 141 10.07 -13.25 4.76
CA GLU A 141 10.04 -12.69 6.12
C GLU A 141 11.40 -12.19 6.62
N TYR A 142 12.48 -12.44 5.88
CA TYR A 142 13.77 -11.78 6.13
C TYR A 142 13.77 -10.28 5.75
N GLY A 143 12.74 -9.80 5.03
CA GLY A 143 12.58 -8.38 4.73
C GLY A 143 11.94 -7.58 5.86
N SER A 144 11.83 -6.26 5.65
CA SER A 144 11.35 -5.29 6.64
C SER A 144 10.28 -4.32 6.11
N PHE A 145 9.64 -4.62 4.97
CA PHE A 145 8.61 -3.75 4.37
C PHE A 145 7.25 -4.44 4.35
N LEU A 146 6.23 -3.76 4.85
CA LEU A 146 4.83 -4.19 4.84
C LEU A 146 3.99 -3.09 4.19
N SER A 147 2.78 -3.43 3.76
CA SER A 147 1.74 -2.48 3.39
C SER A 147 0.47 -2.76 4.21
N PRO A 148 -0.50 -1.83 4.25
CA PRO A 148 -1.87 -2.19 4.63
C PRO A 148 -2.32 -3.42 3.84
N ALA A 149 -3.00 -4.35 4.51
CA ALA A 149 -3.50 -5.54 3.84
C ALA A 149 -4.39 -5.17 2.63
N GLU A 150 -4.25 -5.94 1.56
CA GLU A 150 -5.01 -5.79 0.29
C GLU A 150 -4.67 -4.54 -0.52
N ALA A 151 -3.65 -3.75 -0.13
CA ALA A 151 -3.18 -2.64 -0.96
C ALA A 151 -2.83 -3.13 -2.39
N PRO A 152 -3.34 -2.48 -3.46
CA PRO A 152 -3.07 -2.89 -4.84
C PRO A 152 -1.57 -3.04 -5.14
N TYR A 153 -1.19 -4.03 -5.93
CA TYR A 153 0.20 -4.29 -6.30
C TYR A 153 0.91 -3.06 -6.93
N PRO A 154 0.27 -2.28 -7.84
CA PRO A 154 0.88 -1.06 -8.39
C PRO A 154 1.19 0.00 -7.34
N GLN A 155 0.44 0.02 -6.24
CA GLN A 155 0.65 0.98 -5.17
C GLN A 155 1.91 0.71 -4.35
N ARG A 156 2.50 -0.47 -4.52
CA ARG A 156 3.67 -0.95 -3.78
C ARG A 156 4.99 -0.67 -4.50
N ALA A 157 4.95 -0.35 -5.80
CA ALA A 157 6.11 -0.09 -6.63
C ALA A 157 7.27 -1.10 -6.44
N ILE A 158 6.94 -2.40 -6.40
CA ILE A 158 7.88 -3.53 -6.27
C ILE A 158 8.02 -4.29 -7.59
N PRO A 159 9.16 -4.95 -7.84
CA PRO A 159 9.42 -5.54 -9.15
C PRO A 159 8.60 -6.82 -9.37
N PRO A 160 8.43 -7.28 -10.63
CA PRO A 160 7.65 -8.47 -10.95
C PRO A 160 8.12 -9.75 -10.24
N SER A 161 9.42 -9.85 -9.92
CA SER A 161 10.01 -11.00 -9.23
C SER A 161 9.43 -11.26 -7.83
N ASN A 162 8.85 -10.25 -7.17
CA ASN A 162 8.23 -10.42 -5.85
C ASN A 162 6.99 -11.33 -5.90
N LEU A 163 6.38 -11.53 -7.08
CA LEU A 163 5.27 -12.46 -7.30
C LEU A 163 5.71 -13.90 -7.56
N ILE A 164 7.02 -14.20 -7.56
CA ILE A 164 7.49 -15.58 -7.75
C ILE A 164 7.19 -16.39 -6.49
N THR A 165 6.39 -17.45 -6.64
CA THR A 165 6.17 -18.44 -5.59
C THR A 165 7.51 -19.07 -5.17
N PRO A 166 7.91 -18.95 -3.89
CA PRO A 166 9.08 -19.65 -3.37
C PRO A 166 8.88 -21.15 -3.50
N LYS A 167 9.94 -21.88 -3.87
CA LYS A 167 9.92 -23.34 -3.85
C LYS A 167 9.73 -23.81 -2.40
N ASP A 168 8.98 -24.90 -2.26
CA ASP A 168 8.81 -25.62 -0.98
C ASP A 168 8.21 -24.77 0.15
N GLN A 169 7.47 -23.70 -0.17
CA GLN A 169 6.73 -22.92 0.82
C GLN A 169 5.25 -22.77 0.45
N PRO A 170 4.34 -22.76 1.45
CA PRO A 170 2.90 -22.70 1.23
C PRO A 170 2.40 -21.26 0.96
N TYR A 171 3.20 -20.42 0.30
CA TYR A 171 2.89 -19.00 0.05
C TYR A 171 2.82 -18.73 -1.45
N PRO A 172 1.67 -18.99 -2.11
CA PRO A 172 1.51 -18.72 -3.52
C PRO A 172 1.79 -17.23 -3.81
N PHE A 173 2.52 -16.97 -4.89
CA PHE A 173 2.95 -15.63 -5.28
C PHE A 173 3.77 -14.88 -4.22
N ASN A 174 4.38 -15.61 -3.28
CA ASN A 174 5.11 -15.05 -2.15
C ASN A 174 4.28 -14.10 -1.27
N TYR A 175 2.95 -14.24 -1.31
CA TYR A 175 2.02 -13.40 -0.59
C TYR A 175 1.81 -13.90 0.84
N ARG A 176 1.85 -12.99 1.79
CA ARG A 176 1.71 -13.26 3.22
C ARG A 176 0.90 -12.16 3.87
N VAL A 177 0.01 -12.53 4.77
CA VAL A 177 -0.79 -11.61 5.59
C VAL A 177 -0.42 -11.81 7.05
N TYR A 178 -0.38 -10.70 7.77
CA TYR A 178 -0.06 -10.65 9.18
C TYR A 178 -1.08 -9.81 9.92
N LYS A 179 -1.26 -10.10 11.20
CA LYS A 179 -2.01 -9.26 12.12
C LYS A 179 -1.09 -8.78 13.23
N VAL A 180 -1.21 -7.52 13.59
CA VAL A 180 -0.49 -6.95 14.74
C VAL A 180 -1.11 -7.50 16.02
N VAL A 181 -0.28 -8.12 16.86
CA VAL A 181 -0.66 -8.69 18.15
C VAL A 181 -0.36 -7.72 19.28
N LYS A 182 0.81 -7.06 19.22
CA LYS A 182 1.24 -6.04 20.19
C LYS A 182 1.60 -4.77 19.44
N PRO A 183 1.28 -3.57 19.97
CA PRO A 183 1.67 -2.34 19.31
C PRO A 183 3.19 -2.20 19.15
N PHE A 184 3.65 -1.71 17.99
CA PHE A 184 5.06 -1.41 17.74
C PHE A 184 5.23 -0.25 16.77
N VAL A 185 6.38 0.42 16.84
CA VAL A 185 6.72 1.57 16.01
C VAL A 185 7.36 1.13 14.70
N VAL A 186 6.98 1.79 13.62
CA VAL A 186 7.53 1.63 12.26
C VAL A 186 7.78 3.00 11.65
N GLU A 187 8.63 3.06 10.63
CA GLU A 187 8.67 4.20 9.73
C GLU A 187 7.54 4.05 8.70
N ALA A 188 6.56 4.96 8.71
CA ALA A 188 5.43 4.96 7.81
C ALA A 188 5.51 6.13 6.83
N GLY A 189 5.07 5.93 5.59
CA GLY A 189 5.05 6.99 4.59
C GLY A 189 4.62 6.53 3.20
N PRO A 190 4.37 7.48 2.28
CA PRO A 190 4.02 7.20 0.90
C PRO A 190 5.17 6.56 0.12
N ILE A 191 4.84 5.61 -0.75
CA ILE A 191 5.76 4.88 -1.62
C ILE A 191 6.00 5.69 -2.90
N ALA A 192 7.26 5.89 -3.27
CA ALA A 192 7.65 6.56 -4.50
C ALA A 192 7.30 5.72 -5.75
N PRO A 193 6.96 6.36 -6.88
CA PRO A 193 6.80 5.64 -8.14
C PRO A 193 8.11 4.96 -8.54
N TYR A 194 8.02 3.67 -8.89
CA TYR A 194 9.19 2.87 -9.29
C TYR A 194 8.76 1.63 -10.06
N PHE A 195 9.69 0.96 -10.76
CA PHE A 195 9.42 -0.23 -11.60
C PHE A 195 8.23 -0.07 -12.57
N GLY A 196 8.03 1.14 -13.11
CA GLY A 196 6.93 1.45 -14.01
C GLY A 196 5.55 1.53 -13.35
N GLN A 197 5.49 1.50 -12.02
CA GLN A 197 4.26 1.58 -11.23
C GLN A 197 4.12 2.95 -10.58
N PRO A 198 2.87 3.40 -10.31
CA PRO A 198 2.62 4.70 -9.70
C PRO A 198 3.09 4.79 -8.24
N GLY A 199 3.17 3.67 -7.51
CA GLY A 199 3.38 3.72 -6.07
C GLY A 199 2.21 4.45 -5.40
N ALA A 200 2.52 5.44 -4.55
CA ALA A 200 1.56 6.25 -3.80
C ALA A 200 0.74 5.50 -2.73
N GLY A 201 0.93 4.19 -2.57
CA GLY A 201 0.47 3.46 -1.39
C GLY A 201 1.26 3.85 -0.14
N THR A 202 0.87 3.32 1.01
CA THR A 202 1.64 3.43 2.25
C THR A 202 2.53 2.21 2.44
N GLN A 203 3.80 2.42 2.78
CA GLN A 203 4.66 1.37 3.31
C GLN A 203 4.92 1.58 4.80
N TYR A 204 5.11 0.46 5.48
CA TYR A 204 5.62 0.38 6.84
C TYR A 204 6.99 -0.30 6.79
N HIS A 205 8.04 0.47 7.07
CA HIS A 205 9.40 -0.04 7.20
C HIS A 205 9.71 -0.32 8.67
N THR A 206 10.03 -1.57 8.98
CA THR A 206 10.22 -2.05 10.35
C THR A 206 11.71 -2.05 10.73
N TYR A 207 12.01 -1.75 12.00
CA TYR A 207 13.40 -1.76 12.52
C TYR A 207 13.98 -3.16 12.73
N SER A 208 13.16 -4.19 12.59
CA SER A 208 13.53 -5.61 12.61
C SER A 208 12.84 -6.34 11.48
N ASN A 209 13.42 -7.42 10.98
CA ASN A 209 12.76 -8.21 9.95
C ASN A 209 11.46 -8.85 10.46
N ILE A 210 10.58 -9.23 9.55
CA ILE A 210 9.26 -9.77 9.89
C ILE A 210 9.36 -11.06 10.70
N MET A 211 10.35 -11.91 10.40
CA MET A 211 10.57 -13.16 11.16
C MET A 211 10.84 -12.90 12.65
N THR A 212 11.65 -11.88 12.97
CA THR A 212 11.91 -11.45 14.35
C THR A 212 10.65 -10.90 15.00
N LEU A 213 9.90 -10.04 14.31
CA LEU A 213 8.65 -9.49 14.84
C LEU A 213 7.62 -10.58 15.16
N ILE A 214 7.58 -11.66 14.38
CA ILE A 214 6.74 -12.82 14.67
C ILE A 214 7.25 -13.58 15.89
N LYS A 215 8.55 -13.88 15.93
CA LYS A 215 9.18 -14.59 17.05
C LYS A 215 8.95 -13.88 18.39
N ASP A 216 9.03 -12.55 18.39
CA ASP A 216 8.88 -11.73 19.59
C ASP A 216 7.39 -11.42 19.94
N GLY A 217 6.48 -11.90 19.09
CA GLY A 217 5.03 -11.84 19.31
C GLY A 217 4.42 -10.46 19.04
N PHE A 218 5.03 -9.65 18.17
CA PHE A 218 4.43 -8.41 17.66
C PHE A 218 3.50 -8.66 16.47
N LEU A 219 3.83 -9.66 15.64
CA LEU A 219 3.04 -10.07 14.48
C LEU A 219 2.65 -11.54 14.60
N GLU A 220 1.47 -11.88 14.10
CA GLU A 220 1.06 -13.26 13.82
C GLU A 220 0.80 -13.45 12.34
N ARG A 221 1.11 -14.64 11.80
CA ARG A 221 0.75 -15.00 10.42
C ARG A 221 -0.74 -15.31 10.35
N VAL A 222 -1.41 -14.80 9.33
CA VAL A 222 -2.81 -15.12 9.03
C VAL A 222 -2.83 -16.29 8.04
N ASP A 223 -3.56 -17.36 8.36
CA ASP A 223 -3.74 -18.49 7.46
C ASP A 223 -4.88 -18.20 6.46
N LEU A 224 -4.51 -18.00 5.20
CA LEU A 224 -5.44 -17.69 4.11
C LEU A 224 -6.23 -18.91 3.61
N LYS A 225 -5.98 -20.12 4.15
CA LYS A 225 -6.71 -21.33 3.74
C LYS A 225 -8.12 -21.46 4.34
N HIS A 226 -8.46 -20.60 5.31
CA HIS A 226 -9.70 -20.70 6.10
C HIS A 226 -10.57 -19.43 6.07
N THR A 227 -10.29 -18.51 5.13
CA THR A 227 -11.08 -17.29 4.86
C THR A 227 -11.63 -17.35 3.45
#